data_AF-A0A420DIA4-F1
#
_entry.id   AF-A0A420DIA4-F1
#
_cell.length_a   1.000
_cell.length_b   1.000
_cell.length_c   1.000
_cell.angle_alpha   90.00
_cell.angle_beta   90.00
_cell.angle_gamma   90.00
#
_symmetry.space_group_name_H-M   'P 1'
#
loop_
_entity.id
_entity.type
_entity.pdbx_description
1 polymer ?
#
loop_
_entity_poly.entity_id
_entity_poly.type
_entity_poly.pdbx_seq_one_letter_code
_entity_poly.pdbx_strand_id
1 'polypeptide(L)'
;MTLATRFAPSPTGPLHLGHAYSALLAYGLAQAANGRFLLRIEDIDLSRARPEWEAQIYSDLAWLGIEWELPVMRQSKRQPAYDAALDKLWQRGVLYPCYCSRADIAAATAAPQEGAPMLGPDGLIYPGTCRTDHPPTTVRPRDLPLRLNMAWACAQLDWPLGFTEEGSGTAQYVPITADEMQRGVGDIVLARRDMGTSYHLSVVLDDAAQHITHVVRGRDLLEATAIHVVVQALLDLPTPVYHHHRLIRDETGKRLAKRDNARAIALMRSEGHSVKDIQSIIGL
;
A
#
# COMPACT_ATOMS: atom_id res chain seq x y z
N MET A 1 -23.10 3.74 -7.96
CA MET A 1 -22.31 2.83 -7.11
C MET A 1 -22.33 3.37 -5.69
N THR A 2 -22.48 2.51 -4.68
CA THR A 2 -22.37 2.91 -3.27
C THR A 2 -20.91 3.17 -2.92
N LEU A 3 -20.62 4.29 -2.24
CA LEU A 3 -19.27 4.61 -1.79
C LEU A 3 -18.79 3.52 -0.80
N ALA A 4 -17.62 2.96 -1.05
CA ALA A 4 -16.95 1.97 -0.21
C ALA A 4 -15.51 2.40 0.08
N THR A 5 -15.18 2.48 1.37
CA THR A 5 -13.84 2.75 1.90
C THR A 5 -13.36 1.59 2.75
N ARG A 6 -12.05 1.58 3.08
CA ARG A 6 -11.49 0.62 4.04
C ARG A 6 -10.41 1.23 4.91
N PHE A 7 -10.31 0.72 6.13
CA PHE A 7 -9.09 0.81 6.92
C PHE A 7 -8.33 -0.53 6.83
N ALA A 8 -7.04 -0.48 6.46
CA ALA A 8 -6.25 -1.66 6.14
C ALA A 8 -4.93 -1.74 6.94
N PRO A 9 -4.98 -1.95 8.27
CA PRO A 9 -3.78 -2.00 9.11
C PRO A 9 -3.04 -3.33 9.02
N SER A 10 -1.70 -3.28 9.14
CA SER A 10 -0.88 -4.46 9.42
C SER A 10 -0.77 -4.70 10.94
N PRO A 11 -0.97 -5.94 11.43
CA PRO A 11 -0.93 -6.25 12.87
C PRO A 11 0.51 -6.43 13.36
N THR A 12 1.36 -5.41 13.20
CA THR A 12 2.80 -5.45 13.54
C THR A 12 3.17 -4.58 14.74
N GLY A 13 2.17 -3.99 15.40
CA GLY A 13 2.32 -3.11 16.56
C GLY A 13 1.01 -2.41 16.90
N PRO A 14 0.99 -1.60 17.97
CA PRO A 14 -0.21 -0.87 18.38
C PRO A 14 -0.62 0.21 17.38
N LEU A 15 -1.92 0.49 17.29
CA LEU A 15 -2.41 1.64 16.54
C LEU A 15 -2.00 2.94 17.25
N HIS A 16 -1.76 3.99 16.47
CA HIS A 16 -1.34 5.31 16.95
C HIS A 16 -2.22 6.40 16.34
N LEU A 17 -2.07 7.65 16.73
CA LEU A 17 -2.90 8.78 16.27
C LEU A 17 -3.03 8.89 14.73
N GLY A 18 -1.96 8.64 13.97
CA GLY A 18 -2.05 8.60 12.51
C GLY A 18 -2.96 7.50 11.95
N HIS A 19 -3.04 6.34 12.62
CA HIS A 19 -3.95 5.26 12.27
C HIS A 19 -5.39 5.63 12.62
N ALA A 20 -5.62 6.19 13.82
CA ALA A 20 -6.94 6.66 14.22
C ALA A 20 -7.47 7.73 13.26
N TYR A 21 -6.62 8.68 12.84
CA TYR A 21 -6.99 9.69 11.84
C TYR A 21 -7.40 9.07 10.50
N SER A 22 -6.61 8.14 9.97
CA SER A 22 -6.94 7.45 8.72
C SER A 22 -8.25 6.66 8.84
N ALA A 23 -8.43 5.91 9.93
CA ALA A 23 -9.62 5.09 10.15
C ALA A 23 -10.89 5.93 10.34
N LEU A 24 -10.84 6.98 11.18
CA LEU A 24 -11.97 7.87 11.43
C LEU A 24 -12.36 8.66 10.17
N LEU A 25 -11.39 9.11 9.39
CA LEU A 25 -11.67 9.82 8.14
C LEU A 25 -12.32 8.88 7.11
N ALA A 26 -11.78 7.68 6.93
CA ALA A 26 -12.34 6.68 6.02
C ALA A 26 -13.75 6.25 6.44
N TYR A 27 -13.97 6.07 7.74
CA TYR A 27 -15.28 5.75 8.31
C TYR A 27 -16.27 6.91 8.13
N GLY A 28 -15.87 8.14 8.45
CA GLY A 28 -16.70 9.34 8.30
C GLY A 28 -17.13 9.57 6.85
N LEU A 29 -16.25 9.35 5.87
CA LEU A 29 -16.59 9.42 4.44
C LEU A 29 -17.64 8.38 4.04
N ALA A 30 -17.52 7.14 4.54
CA ALA A 30 -18.54 6.12 4.33
C ALA A 30 -19.87 6.52 4.97
N GLN A 31 -19.86 6.95 6.24
CA GLN A 31 -21.08 7.34 6.95
C GLN A 31 -21.80 8.52 6.28
N ALA A 32 -21.07 9.57 5.89
CA ALA A 32 -21.65 10.74 5.23
C ALA A 32 -22.32 10.40 3.88
N ALA A 33 -21.87 9.34 3.21
CA ALA A 33 -22.40 8.89 1.93
C ALA A 33 -23.42 7.74 2.07
N ASN A 34 -23.82 7.33 3.29
CA ASN A 34 -24.54 6.07 3.54
C ASN A 34 -23.89 4.88 2.82
N GLY A 35 -22.56 4.87 2.86
CA GLY A 35 -21.69 3.94 2.18
C GLY A 35 -21.25 2.76 3.05
N ARG A 36 -20.27 2.03 2.54
CA ARG A 36 -19.69 0.83 3.13
C ARG A 36 -18.34 1.16 3.74
N PHE A 37 -18.08 0.67 4.94
CA PHE A 37 -16.78 0.75 5.58
C PHE A 37 -16.28 -0.65 5.91
N LEU A 38 -15.11 -0.98 5.39
CA LEU A 38 -14.50 -2.29 5.56
C LEU A 38 -13.23 -2.21 6.41
N LEU A 39 -12.97 -3.29 7.15
CA LEU A 39 -11.69 -3.55 7.79
C LEU A 39 -10.98 -4.67 7.04
N ARG A 40 -9.69 -4.49 6.76
CA ARG A 40 -8.82 -5.51 6.17
C ARG A 40 -7.53 -5.64 6.97
N ILE A 41 -7.20 -6.85 7.42
CA ILE A 41 -5.94 -7.10 8.12
C ILE A 41 -4.85 -7.42 7.08
N GLU A 42 -3.86 -6.54 6.96
CA GLU A 42 -2.73 -6.67 6.03
C GLU A 42 -1.57 -7.44 6.66
N ASP A 43 -1.77 -8.75 6.87
CA ASP A 43 -0.88 -9.71 7.54
C ASP A 43 -0.03 -10.55 6.56
N ILE A 44 0.35 -10.00 5.41
CA ILE A 44 1.21 -10.70 4.42
C ILE A 44 2.60 -11.06 4.94
N ASP A 45 3.10 -10.33 5.94
CA ASP A 45 4.39 -10.58 6.59
C ASP A 45 4.18 -11.29 7.92
N LEU A 46 4.06 -12.61 7.86
CA LEU A 46 3.85 -13.47 9.03
C LEU A 46 4.98 -13.41 10.05
N SER A 47 6.19 -12.98 9.64
CA SER A 47 7.31 -12.82 10.58
C SER A 47 7.09 -11.67 11.56
N ARG A 48 6.31 -10.66 11.17
CA ARG A 48 6.00 -9.46 11.97
C ARG A 48 4.56 -9.41 12.47
N ALA A 49 3.62 -10.04 11.76
CA ALA A 49 2.23 -10.10 12.17
C ALA A 49 2.08 -10.88 13.50
N ARG A 50 1.28 -10.36 14.43
CA ARG A 50 1.01 -11.03 15.70
C ARG A 50 -0.49 -11.01 16.04
N PRO A 51 -1.07 -12.12 16.53
CA PRO A 51 -2.49 -12.18 16.91
C PRO A 51 -2.89 -11.15 17.96
N GLU A 52 -2.01 -10.83 18.92
CA GLU A 52 -2.27 -9.82 19.95
C GLU A 52 -2.45 -8.41 19.35
N TRP A 53 -1.72 -8.08 18.29
CA TRP A 53 -1.89 -6.81 17.59
C TRP A 53 -3.16 -6.78 16.75
N GLU A 54 -3.56 -7.90 16.15
CA GLU A 54 -4.86 -8.00 15.48
C GLU A 54 -6.02 -7.80 16.47
N ALA A 55 -5.97 -8.46 17.63
CA ALA A 55 -6.95 -8.28 18.69
C ALA A 55 -7.00 -6.83 19.21
N GLN A 56 -5.82 -6.20 19.36
CA GLN A 56 -5.73 -4.79 19.77
C GLN A 56 -6.33 -3.85 18.71
N ILE A 57 -6.11 -4.11 17.42
CA ILE A 57 -6.73 -3.34 16.32
C ILE A 57 -8.26 -3.35 16.47
N TYR A 58 -8.88 -4.51 16.68
CA TYR A 58 -10.33 -4.58 16.89
C TYR A 58 -10.78 -3.81 18.15
N SER A 59 -10.05 -3.96 19.27
CA SER A 59 -10.36 -3.25 20.51
C SER A 59 -10.26 -1.74 20.38
N ASP A 60 -9.22 -1.24 19.70
CA ASP A 60 -8.98 0.19 19.51
C ASP A 60 -10.02 0.80 18.58
N LEU A 61 -10.35 0.14 17.45
CA LEU A 61 -11.36 0.63 16.52
C LEU A 61 -12.76 0.66 17.15
N ALA A 62 -13.14 -0.40 17.88
CA ALA A 62 -14.41 -0.43 18.60
C ALA A 62 -14.49 0.68 19.66
N TRP A 63 -13.40 0.93 20.39
CA TRP A 63 -13.33 2.01 21.36
C TRP A 63 -13.42 3.40 20.72
N LEU A 64 -12.86 3.59 19.52
CA LEU A 64 -13.01 4.81 18.72
C LEU A 64 -14.44 4.99 18.16
N GLY A 65 -15.36 4.04 18.39
CA GLY A 65 -16.73 4.09 17.87
C GLY A 65 -16.84 3.79 16.38
N ILE A 66 -15.86 3.08 15.82
CA ILE A 66 -15.85 2.69 14.41
C ILE A 66 -16.48 1.31 14.29
N GLU A 67 -17.53 1.22 13.48
CA GLU A 67 -18.15 -0.04 13.08
C GLU A 67 -17.71 -0.42 11.66
N TRP A 68 -17.54 -1.71 11.39
CA TRP A 68 -17.09 -2.20 10.07
C TRP A 68 -17.87 -3.44 9.63
N GLU A 69 -17.90 -3.67 8.32
CA GLU A 69 -18.54 -4.86 7.75
C GLU A 69 -17.82 -6.16 8.12
N LEU A 70 -18.60 -7.22 8.32
CA LEU A 70 -18.13 -8.58 8.51
C LEU A 70 -18.48 -9.45 7.29
N PRO A 71 -17.65 -10.46 6.96
CA PRO A 71 -16.41 -10.85 7.63
C PRO A 71 -15.21 -9.94 7.29
N VAL A 72 -14.29 -9.77 8.23
CA VAL A 72 -13.01 -9.08 8.01
C VAL A 72 -12.12 -9.90 7.09
N MET A 73 -11.61 -9.27 6.02
CA MET A 73 -10.64 -9.90 5.12
C MET A 73 -9.25 -9.94 5.78
N ARG A 74 -8.59 -11.09 5.68
CA ARG A 74 -7.16 -11.26 6.07
C ARG A 74 -6.33 -11.61 4.85
N GLN A 75 -5.25 -10.89 4.62
CA GLN A 75 -4.42 -11.07 3.43
C GLN A 75 -3.67 -12.42 3.45
N SER A 76 -3.33 -12.97 4.61
CA SER A 76 -2.75 -14.31 4.74
C SER A 76 -3.65 -15.42 4.21
N LYS A 77 -4.96 -15.19 4.07
CA LYS A 77 -5.94 -16.13 3.49
C LYS A 77 -6.18 -15.90 2.00
N ARG A 78 -5.51 -14.93 1.39
CA ARG A 78 -5.69 -14.50 0.00
C ARG A 78 -4.60 -14.99 -0.95
N GLN A 79 -3.65 -15.81 -0.47
CA GLN A 79 -2.53 -16.30 -1.26
C GLN A 79 -2.92 -16.91 -2.62
N PRO A 80 -4.00 -17.72 -2.76
CA PRO A 80 -4.42 -18.22 -4.07
C PRO A 80 -4.75 -17.12 -5.09
N ALA A 81 -5.31 -16.00 -4.64
CA ALA A 81 -5.62 -14.86 -5.52
C ALA A 81 -4.35 -14.12 -5.95
N TYR A 82 -3.38 -13.98 -5.04
CA TYR A 82 -2.09 -13.37 -5.35
C TYR A 82 -1.29 -14.23 -6.32
N ASP A 83 -1.24 -15.54 -6.10
CA ASP A 83 -0.59 -16.48 -6.99
C ASP A 83 -1.20 -16.45 -8.39
N ALA A 84 -2.53 -16.43 -8.50
CA ALA A 84 -3.21 -16.34 -9.80
C ALA A 84 -2.87 -15.03 -10.53
N ALA A 85 -2.76 -13.91 -9.82
CA ALA A 85 -2.35 -12.64 -10.41
C ALA A 85 -0.88 -12.65 -10.86
N LEU A 86 0.02 -13.22 -10.04
CA LEU A 86 1.42 -13.40 -10.42
C LEU A 86 1.58 -14.33 -11.62
N ASP A 87 0.79 -15.42 -11.70
CA ASP A 87 0.77 -16.32 -12.85
C ASP A 87 0.34 -15.58 -14.12
N LYS A 88 -0.70 -14.72 -14.06
CA LYS A 88 -1.13 -13.87 -15.18
C LYS A 88 -0.04 -12.89 -15.62
N LEU A 89 0.58 -12.17 -14.68
CA LEU A 89 1.64 -11.21 -14.98
C LEU A 89 2.91 -11.90 -15.53
N TRP A 90 3.20 -13.11 -15.05
CA TRP A 90 4.27 -13.94 -15.59
C TRP A 90 3.98 -14.37 -17.03
N GLN A 91 2.77 -14.84 -17.32
CA GLN A 91 2.35 -15.21 -18.67
C GLN A 91 2.34 -14.02 -19.64
N ARG A 92 2.03 -12.81 -19.15
CA ARG A 92 2.17 -11.56 -19.92
C ARG A 92 3.64 -11.18 -20.18
N GLY A 93 4.60 -11.85 -19.55
CA GLY A 93 6.02 -11.62 -19.76
C GLY A 93 6.53 -10.30 -19.14
N VAL A 94 5.85 -9.77 -18.12
CA VAL A 94 6.27 -8.52 -17.46
C VAL A 94 7.00 -8.75 -16.14
N LEU A 95 7.14 -10.01 -15.70
CA LEU A 95 7.85 -10.38 -14.48
C LEU A 95 9.17 -11.11 -14.77
N TYR A 96 10.12 -10.97 -13.85
CA TYR A 96 11.37 -11.74 -13.84
C TYR A 96 11.84 -12.01 -12.40
N PRO A 97 12.58 -13.11 -12.15
CA PRO A 97 13.12 -13.41 -10.83
C PRO A 97 14.31 -12.49 -10.50
N CYS A 98 14.40 -12.07 -9.24
CA CYS A 98 15.52 -11.28 -8.73
C CYS A 98 16.29 -12.08 -7.69
N TYR A 99 17.61 -12.15 -7.88
CA TYR A 99 18.53 -12.86 -6.98
C TYR A 99 19.34 -11.90 -6.09
N CYS A 100 19.27 -10.59 -6.35
CA CYS A 100 19.99 -9.60 -5.57
C CYS A 100 19.50 -9.54 -4.12
N SER A 101 20.44 -9.54 -3.19
CA SER A 101 20.21 -9.09 -1.83
C SER A 101 20.05 -7.57 -1.77
N ARG A 102 19.59 -7.05 -0.63
CA ARG A 102 19.55 -5.58 -0.42
C ARG A 102 20.94 -4.95 -0.47
N ALA A 103 21.96 -5.67 0.00
CA ALA A 103 23.35 -5.20 -0.04
C ALA A 103 23.86 -5.10 -1.49
N ASP A 104 23.55 -6.09 -2.33
CA ASP A 104 23.92 -6.08 -3.75
C ASP A 104 23.29 -4.88 -4.47
N ILE A 105 22.01 -4.60 -4.20
CA ILE A 105 21.29 -3.46 -4.78
C ILE A 105 21.95 -2.15 -4.35
N ALA A 106 22.20 -1.97 -3.06
CA ALA A 106 22.82 -0.76 -2.53
C ALA A 106 24.22 -0.53 -3.12
N ALA A 107 25.03 -1.59 -3.21
CA ALA A 107 26.37 -1.55 -3.79
C ALA A 107 26.33 -1.19 -5.29
N ALA A 108 25.44 -1.82 -6.06
CA ALA A 108 25.28 -1.54 -7.48
C ALA A 108 24.82 -0.10 -7.74
N THR A 109 23.96 0.46 -6.88
CA THR A 109 23.52 1.88 -6.99
C THR A 109 24.55 2.89 -6.51
N ALA A 110 25.56 2.47 -5.73
CA ALA A 110 26.63 3.34 -5.24
C ALA A 110 27.84 3.40 -6.19
N ALA A 111 27.86 2.59 -7.25
CA ALA A 111 28.93 2.58 -8.24
C ALA A 111 28.97 3.89 -9.06
N PRO A 112 30.15 4.39 -9.46
CA PRO A 112 30.35 5.74 -9.99
C PRO A 112 29.93 5.90 -11.47
N GLN A 113 28.70 5.53 -11.83
CA GLN A 113 28.05 6.04 -13.03
C GLN A 113 27.24 7.27 -12.65
N GLU A 114 27.69 8.45 -13.10
CA GLU A 114 27.10 9.80 -12.98
C GLU A 114 25.80 9.93 -12.17
N GLY A 115 25.91 10.04 -10.83
CA GLY A 115 24.81 10.48 -9.98
C GLY A 115 24.75 9.81 -8.61
N ALA A 116 24.03 10.44 -7.68
CA ALA A 116 23.66 9.80 -6.42
C ALA A 116 22.60 8.71 -6.67
N PRO A 117 22.48 7.69 -5.79
CA PRO A 117 21.44 6.67 -5.90
C PRO A 117 20.06 7.30 -6.04
N MET A 118 19.32 6.98 -7.10
CA MET A 118 17.99 7.51 -7.31
C MET A 118 16.99 6.82 -6.37
N LEU A 119 16.20 7.62 -5.67
CA LEU A 119 15.11 7.18 -4.80
C LEU A 119 13.79 7.39 -5.52
N GLY A 120 13.02 6.31 -5.64
CA GLY A 120 11.62 6.33 -6.06
C GLY A 120 10.68 6.08 -4.88
N PRO A 121 9.36 5.95 -5.15
CA PRO A 121 8.34 5.80 -4.11
C PRO A 121 8.43 4.48 -3.32
N ASP A 122 9.03 3.42 -3.87
CA ASP A 122 9.29 2.14 -3.17
C ASP A 122 10.75 2.02 -2.68
N GLY A 123 11.44 3.15 -2.53
CA GLY A 123 12.83 3.22 -2.07
C GLY A 123 13.83 3.29 -3.22
N LEU A 124 14.99 2.62 -3.06
CA LEU A 124 16.04 2.62 -4.10
C LEU A 124 15.50 2.07 -5.42
N ILE A 125 15.62 2.86 -6.49
CA ILE A 125 15.27 2.41 -7.83
C ILE A 125 16.20 1.26 -8.18
N TYR A 126 15.62 0.13 -8.58
CA TYR A 126 16.39 -1.08 -8.86
C TYR A 126 17.31 -0.87 -10.07
N PRO A 127 18.62 -1.17 -9.97
CA PRO A 127 19.58 -0.91 -11.05
C PRO A 127 19.47 -1.89 -12.23
N GLY A 128 18.50 -2.80 -12.24
CA GLY A 128 18.28 -3.72 -13.35
C GLY A 128 19.26 -4.91 -13.39
N THR A 129 20.03 -5.19 -12.33
CA THR A 129 21.11 -6.20 -12.33
C THR A 129 20.65 -7.62 -12.74
N CYS A 130 19.44 -8.03 -12.37
CA CYS A 130 18.85 -9.32 -12.74
C CYS A 130 17.90 -9.21 -13.94
N ARG A 131 17.83 -8.06 -14.61
CA ARG A 131 16.99 -7.90 -15.79
C ARG A 131 17.55 -8.79 -16.90
N THR A 132 16.65 -9.49 -17.57
CA THR A 132 16.97 -10.29 -18.76
C THR A 132 16.57 -9.51 -20.01
N ASP A 133 17.17 -9.84 -21.16
CA ASP A 133 16.82 -9.20 -22.45
C ASP A 133 15.42 -9.59 -22.94
N HIS A 134 14.94 -10.76 -22.49
CA HIS A 134 13.64 -11.31 -22.87
C HIS A 134 12.88 -11.82 -21.65
N PRO A 135 11.53 -11.82 -21.69
CA PRO A 135 10.72 -12.42 -20.64
C PRO A 135 11.03 -13.91 -20.44
N PRO A 136 11.00 -14.41 -19.19
CA PRO A 136 11.16 -15.84 -18.95
C PRO A 136 10.06 -16.67 -19.63
N THR A 137 10.44 -17.79 -20.25
CA THR A 137 9.49 -18.74 -20.88
C THR A 137 9.22 -19.97 -20.02
N THR A 138 9.83 -20.04 -18.83
CA THR A 138 9.71 -21.16 -17.90
C THR A 138 8.47 -21.05 -17.02
N VAL A 139 8.21 -22.07 -16.20
CA VAL A 139 7.21 -22.00 -15.14
C VAL A 139 7.65 -20.96 -14.10
N ARG A 140 6.70 -20.14 -13.62
CA ARG A 140 6.96 -19.12 -12.60
C ARG A 140 7.56 -19.73 -11.33
N PRO A 141 8.73 -19.26 -10.85
CA PRO A 141 9.26 -19.69 -9.56
C PRO A 141 8.41 -19.13 -8.42
N ARG A 142 8.18 -19.95 -7.38
CA ARG A 142 7.35 -19.58 -6.22
C ARG A 142 8.16 -19.16 -5.00
N ASP A 143 9.46 -19.48 -4.98
CA ASP A 143 10.39 -19.30 -3.88
C ASP A 143 11.41 -18.18 -4.13
N LEU A 144 11.24 -17.40 -5.21
CA LEU A 144 12.11 -16.30 -5.58
C LEU A 144 11.36 -14.97 -5.53
N PRO A 145 12.03 -13.87 -5.14
CA PRO A 145 11.48 -12.54 -5.36
C PRO A 145 11.20 -12.32 -6.84
N LEU A 146 10.03 -11.78 -7.16
CA LEU A 146 9.65 -11.41 -8.53
C LEU A 146 9.58 -9.90 -8.63
N ARG A 147 10.21 -9.36 -9.66
CA ARG A 147 10.13 -7.95 -10.02
C ARG A 147 9.27 -7.75 -11.25
N LEU A 148 8.48 -6.68 -11.24
CA LEU A 148 7.84 -6.15 -12.44
C LEU A 148 8.88 -5.38 -13.23
N ASN A 149 9.14 -5.79 -14.47
CA ASN A 149 9.91 -5.00 -15.41
C ASN A 149 9.05 -3.82 -15.87
N MET A 150 9.39 -2.61 -15.43
CA MET A 150 8.55 -1.43 -15.65
C MET A 150 8.51 -1.05 -17.13
N ALA A 151 9.59 -1.24 -17.88
CA ALA A 151 9.62 -0.96 -19.31
C ALA A 151 8.71 -1.91 -20.09
N TRP A 152 8.77 -3.21 -19.80
CA TRP A 152 7.89 -4.21 -20.43
C TRP A 152 6.42 -3.99 -20.06
N ALA A 153 6.15 -3.64 -18.81
CA ALA A 153 4.82 -3.26 -18.37
C ALA A 153 4.30 -2.04 -19.15
N CYS A 154 5.08 -0.96 -19.22
CA CYS A 154 4.69 0.26 -19.91
C CYS A 154 4.42 0.02 -21.40
N ALA A 155 5.17 -0.87 -22.06
CA ALA A 155 4.99 -1.20 -23.47
C ALA A 155 3.70 -1.97 -23.79
N GLN A 156 3.02 -2.52 -22.77
CA GLN A 156 1.77 -3.28 -22.92
C GLN A 156 0.54 -2.50 -22.46
N LEU A 157 0.67 -1.22 -22.12
CA LEU A 157 -0.39 -0.39 -21.56
C LEU A 157 -0.73 0.79 -22.50
N ASP A 158 -1.99 1.17 -22.50
CA ASP A 158 -2.47 2.37 -23.18
C ASP A 158 -2.27 3.59 -22.27
N TRP A 159 -1.47 4.55 -22.75
CA TRP A 159 -1.11 5.77 -22.01
C TRP A 159 -1.85 7.00 -22.55
N PRO A 160 -2.05 8.06 -21.73
CA PRO A 160 -1.65 8.17 -20.32
C PRO A 160 -2.58 7.38 -19.37
N LEU A 161 -2.00 6.93 -18.26
CA LEU A 161 -2.78 6.46 -17.11
C LEU A 161 -2.98 7.61 -16.12
N GLY A 162 -3.77 7.38 -15.08
CA GLY A 162 -3.93 8.36 -14.01
C GLY A 162 -5.01 7.97 -13.01
N PHE A 163 -5.16 8.80 -11.98
CA PHE A 163 -6.16 8.61 -10.94
C PHE A 163 -6.76 9.95 -10.50
N THR A 164 -7.93 9.90 -9.88
CA THR A 164 -8.54 11.08 -9.25
C THR A 164 -8.08 11.19 -7.81
N GLU A 165 -7.52 12.34 -7.44
CA GLU A 165 -7.13 12.71 -6.09
C GLU A 165 -8.08 13.76 -5.52
N GLU A 166 -8.63 13.54 -4.33
CA GLU A 166 -9.57 14.49 -3.69
C GLU A 166 -9.16 14.95 -2.29
N GLY A 167 -8.05 14.46 -1.73
CA GLY A 167 -7.62 14.77 -0.36
C GLY A 167 -7.26 16.24 -0.11
N SER A 168 -7.12 17.05 -1.15
CA SER A 168 -6.88 18.50 -1.08
C SER A 168 -8.17 19.32 -0.90
N GLY A 169 -9.34 18.69 -0.95
CA GLY A 169 -10.66 19.36 -0.91
C GLY A 169 -11.21 19.72 -2.29
N THR A 170 -10.46 19.50 -3.37
CA THR A 170 -10.96 19.59 -4.76
C THR A 170 -10.45 18.39 -5.53
N ALA A 171 -11.35 17.67 -6.19
CA ALA A 171 -10.99 16.54 -7.03
C ALA A 171 -10.12 16.99 -8.21
N GLN A 172 -8.96 16.35 -8.38
CA GLN A 172 -8.00 16.62 -9.42
C GLN A 172 -7.59 15.31 -10.09
N TYR A 173 -7.52 15.31 -11.42
CA TYR A 173 -6.94 14.18 -12.15
C TYR A 173 -5.43 14.29 -12.16
N VAL A 174 -4.75 13.25 -11.69
CA VAL A 174 -3.29 13.13 -11.67
C VAL A 174 -2.88 12.20 -12.81
N PRO A 175 -2.35 12.74 -13.93
CA PRO A 175 -1.83 11.91 -15.02
C PRO A 175 -0.53 11.23 -14.59
N ILE A 176 -0.28 10.07 -15.17
CA ILE A 176 0.93 9.27 -15.02
C ILE A 176 1.43 8.95 -16.43
N THR A 177 2.72 9.14 -16.65
CA THR A 177 3.37 8.81 -17.92
C THR A 177 4.26 7.57 -17.81
N ALA A 178 4.40 6.85 -18.92
CA ALA A 178 5.32 5.71 -19.02
C ALA A 178 6.76 6.08 -18.65
N ASP A 179 7.15 7.31 -18.97
CA ASP A 179 8.49 7.83 -18.78
C ASP A 179 8.80 8.12 -17.30
N GLU A 180 7.86 8.73 -16.57
CA GLU A 180 7.95 8.89 -15.11
C GLU A 180 8.05 7.55 -14.40
N MET A 181 7.28 6.54 -14.84
CA MET A 181 7.33 5.21 -14.25
C MET A 181 8.68 4.53 -14.49
N GLN A 182 9.21 4.60 -15.72
CA GLN A 182 10.48 3.97 -16.04
C GLN A 182 11.68 4.64 -15.35
N ARG A 183 11.71 5.98 -15.28
CA ARG A 183 12.85 6.73 -14.73
C ARG A 183 12.74 7.02 -13.24
N GLY A 184 11.54 7.23 -12.72
CA GLY A 184 11.29 7.63 -11.33
C GLY A 184 10.87 6.49 -10.40
N VAL A 185 10.44 5.34 -10.95
CA VAL A 185 10.02 4.18 -10.15
C VAL A 185 10.88 2.95 -10.44
N GLY A 186 11.02 2.59 -11.71
CA GLY A 186 11.77 1.41 -12.14
C GLY A 186 11.14 0.08 -11.68
N ASP A 187 11.97 -0.97 -11.64
CA ASP A 187 11.48 -2.34 -11.48
C ASP A 187 11.16 -2.68 -10.01
N ILE A 188 9.88 -2.64 -9.66
CA ILE A 188 9.38 -2.89 -8.30
C ILE A 188 9.24 -4.38 -7.98
N VAL A 189 9.23 -4.74 -6.69
CA VAL A 189 9.00 -6.13 -6.25
C VAL A 189 7.50 -6.40 -6.12
N LEU A 190 6.99 -7.41 -6.85
CA LEU A 190 5.60 -7.86 -6.72
C LEU A 190 5.42 -9.15 -5.91
N ALA A 191 6.50 -9.94 -5.72
CA ALA A 191 6.51 -11.07 -4.81
C ALA A 191 7.82 -11.13 -4.02
N ARG A 192 7.73 -11.46 -2.73
CA ARG A 192 8.88 -11.67 -1.85
C ARG A 192 8.99 -13.14 -1.46
N ARG A 193 10.23 -13.65 -1.31
CA ARG A 193 10.55 -15.06 -1.02
C ARG A 193 9.65 -15.68 0.07
N ASP A 194 9.50 -15.02 1.21
CA ASP A 194 8.80 -15.58 2.37
C ASP A 194 7.33 -15.16 2.49
N MET A 195 6.87 -14.27 1.60
CA MET A 195 5.49 -13.74 1.65
C MET A 195 4.64 -14.22 0.47
N GLY A 196 5.26 -14.63 -0.64
CA GLY A 196 4.54 -15.02 -1.86
C GLY A 196 3.77 -13.88 -2.55
N THR A 197 3.90 -12.65 -2.06
CA THR A 197 3.27 -11.43 -2.59
C THR A 197 4.06 -10.18 -2.14
N SER A 198 3.54 -8.99 -2.40
CA SER A 198 4.02 -7.69 -1.96
C SER A 198 2.86 -6.80 -1.54
N TYR A 199 3.15 -5.70 -0.83
CA TYR A 199 2.14 -4.68 -0.52
C TYR A 199 1.43 -4.18 -1.78
N HIS A 200 2.19 -3.78 -2.81
CA HIS A 200 1.66 -3.21 -4.04
C HIS A 200 0.72 -4.16 -4.78
N LEU A 201 1.02 -5.46 -4.81
CA LEU A 201 0.15 -6.45 -5.45
C LEU A 201 -1.09 -6.74 -4.62
N SER A 202 -0.93 -7.00 -3.32
CA SER A 202 -2.03 -7.41 -2.47
C SER A 202 -3.08 -6.30 -2.32
N VAL A 203 -2.65 -5.05 -2.13
CA VAL A 203 -3.58 -3.93 -1.90
C VAL A 203 -4.49 -3.68 -3.10
N VAL A 204 -3.99 -3.76 -4.34
CA VAL A 204 -4.81 -3.52 -5.53
C VAL A 204 -5.78 -4.66 -5.82
N LEU A 205 -5.35 -5.90 -5.59
CA LEU A 205 -6.21 -7.08 -5.75
C LEU A 205 -7.33 -7.11 -4.73
N ASP A 206 -7.03 -6.77 -3.47
CA ASP A 206 -8.02 -6.80 -2.41
C ASP A 206 -8.95 -5.57 -2.46
N ASP A 207 -8.45 -4.39 -2.82
CA ASP A 207 -9.30 -3.23 -3.06
C ASP A 207 -10.32 -3.54 -4.19
N ALA A 208 -9.88 -4.18 -5.28
CA ALA A 208 -10.79 -4.63 -6.33
C ALA A 208 -11.78 -5.72 -5.85
N ALA A 209 -11.31 -6.72 -5.10
CA ALA A 209 -12.14 -7.81 -4.58
C ALA A 209 -13.19 -7.35 -3.55
N GLN A 210 -12.89 -6.30 -2.79
CA GLN A 210 -13.82 -5.69 -1.84
C GLN A 210 -14.71 -4.60 -2.47
N HIS A 211 -14.51 -4.30 -3.76
CA HIS A 211 -15.14 -3.21 -4.49
C HIS A 211 -14.93 -1.85 -3.81
N ILE A 212 -13.70 -1.60 -3.35
CA ILE A 212 -13.31 -0.30 -2.78
C ILE A 212 -13.37 0.74 -3.89
N THR A 213 -14.10 1.82 -3.60
CA THR A 213 -14.28 2.94 -4.53
C THR A 213 -13.41 4.14 -4.16
N HIS A 214 -13.12 4.31 -2.87
CA HIS A 214 -12.36 5.44 -2.33
C HIS A 214 -11.28 4.92 -1.38
N VAL A 215 -10.02 5.15 -1.72
CA VAL A 215 -8.85 4.76 -0.91
C VAL A 215 -8.37 5.96 -0.11
N VAL A 216 -8.62 5.92 1.20
CA VAL A 216 -8.20 6.94 2.16
C VAL A 216 -6.91 6.48 2.82
N ARG A 217 -5.84 7.28 2.69
CA ARG A 217 -4.51 6.95 3.25
C ARG A 217 -3.63 8.19 3.43
N GLY A 218 -2.52 8.05 4.15
CA GLY A 218 -1.59 9.15 4.37
C GLY A 218 -0.92 9.65 3.09
N ARG A 219 -0.68 10.96 3.00
CA ARG A 219 -0.02 11.61 1.86
C ARG A 219 1.39 11.13 1.56
N ASP A 220 2.03 10.43 2.50
CA ASP A 220 3.31 9.75 2.24
C ASP A 220 3.20 8.60 1.22
N LEU A 221 1.98 8.11 0.94
CA LEU A 221 1.73 7.09 -0.07
C LEU A 221 1.25 7.65 -1.41
N LEU A 222 1.22 8.99 -1.57
CA LEU A 222 0.74 9.64 -2.79
C LEU A 222 1.56 9.21 -4.02
N GLU A 223 2.88 9.27 -3.93
CA GLU A 223 3.76 8.88 -5.05
C GLU A 223 3.65 7.38 -5.38
N ALA A 224 3.47 6.54 -4.36
CA ALA A 224 3.25 5.10 -4.53
C ALA A 224 1.90 4.77 -5.22
N THR A 225 0.98 5.73 -5.35
CA THR A 225 -0.26 5.55 -6.10
C THR A 225 -0.01 5.21 -7.56
N ALA A 226 1.01 5.80 -8.18
CA ALA A 226 1.32 5.55 -9.58
C ALA A 226 1.67 4.08 -9.85
N ILE A 227 2.39 3.43 -8.89
CA ILE A 227 2.63 1.99 -8.92
C ILE A 227 1.31 1.22 -8.94
N HIS A 228 0.37 1.58 -8.07
CA HIS A 228 -0.90 0.87 -7.94
C HIS A 228 -1.74 0.98 -9.20
N VAL A 229 -1.77 2.16 -9.83
CA VAL A 229 -2.48 2.38 -11.10
C VAL A 229 -1.89 1.53 -12.23
N VAL A 230 -0.56 1.42 -12.33
CA VAL A 230 0.08 0.54 -13.33
C VAL A 230 -0.29 -0.93 -13.08
N VAL A 231 -0.23 -1.40 -11.83
CA VAL A 231 -0.57 -2.80 -11.52
C VAL A 231 -2.06 -3.07 -11.74
N GLN A 232 -2.94 -2.11 -11.44
CA GLN A 232 -4.37 -2.19 -11.74
C GLN A 232 -4.61 -2.34 -13.25
N ALA A 233 -3.98 -1.48 -14.07
CA ALA A 233 -4.13 -1.51 -15.51
C ALA A 233 -3.61 -2.84 -16.12
N LEU A 234 -2.48 -3.36 -15.65
CA LEU A 234 -1.94 -4.66 -16.10
C LEU A 234 -2.85 -5.85 -15.75
N LEU A 235 -3.67 -5.73 -14.71
CA LEU A 235 -4.56 -6.79 -14.23
C LEU A 235 -6.02 -6.54 -14.60
N ASP A 236 -6.31 -5.52 -15.41
CA ASP A 236 -7.65 -5.10 -15.82
C ASP A 236 -8.57 -4.82 -14.61
N LEU A 237 -8.01 -4.20 -13.55
CA LEU A 237 -8.70 -3.86 -12.31
C LEU A 237 -9.18 -2.40 -12.32
N PRO A 238 -10.27 -2.07 -11.59
CA PRO A 238 -10.72 -0.69 -11.45
C PRO A 238 -9.70 0.15 -10.67
N THR A 239 -9.55 1.41 -11.07
CA THR A 239 -8.81 2.43 -10.31
C THR A 239 -9.78 3.18 -9.39
N PRO A 240 -9.62 3.11 -8.06
CA PRO A 240 -10.46 3.86 -7.13
C PRO A 240 -10.10 5.35 -7.15
N VAL A 241 -10.97 6.17 -6.57
CA VAL A 241 -10.63 7.54 -6.19
C VAL A 241 -9.70 7.49 -4.99
N TYR A 242 -8.71 8.37 -4.92
CA TYR A 242 -7.76 8.45 -3.82
C TYR A 242 -7.98 9.71 -2.99
N HIS A 243 -7.88 9.54 -1.68
CA HIS A 243 -7.95 10.62 -0.69
C HIS A 243 -6.69 10.56 0.18
N HIS A 244 -5.69 11.35 -0.18
CA HIS A 244 -4.42 11.44 0.55
C HIS A 244 -4.49 12.50 1.65
N HIS A 245 -4.75 12.06 2.88
CA HIS A 245 -4.88 12.95 4.03
C HIS A 245 -3.51 13.41 4.57
N ARG A 246 -3.50 14.54 5.28
CA ARG A 246 -2.29 15.04 5.94
C ARG A 246 -1.73 14.03 6.95
N LEU A 247 -0.42 14.10 7.20
CA LEU A 247 0.20 13.30 8.25
C LEU A 247 0.01 13.95 9.62
N ILE A 248 -0.32 13.15 10.63
CA ILE A 248 -0.31 13.63 12.01
C ILE A 248 1.15 13.72 12.49
N ARG A 249 1.52 14.89 12.98
CA ARG A 249 2.86 15.25 13.48
C ARG A 249 2.78 15.57 14.97
N ASP A 250 3.89 15.41 15.69
CA ASP A 250 4.00 15.92 17.05
C ASP A 250 4.15 17.46 17.08
N GLU A 251 4.20 18.01 18.28
CA GLU A 251 4.43 19.43 18.58
C GLU A 251 5.78 19.94 18.03
N THR A 252 6.73 19.05 17.74
CA THR A 252 8.02 19.38 17.12
C THR A 252 8.01 19.27 15.59
N GLY A 253 6.85 18.99 14.99
CA GLY A 253 6.67 18.83 13.55
C GLY A 253 7.16 17.49 12.99
N LYS A 254 7.61 16.56 13.84
CA LYS A 254 8.11 15.26 13.42
C LYS A 254 6.98 14.25 13.26
N ARG A 255 7.13 13.31 12.32
CA ARG A 255 6.13 12.26 12.03
C ARG A 255 6.02 11.31 13.23
N LEU A 256 4.80 11.14 13.74
CA LEU A 256 4.50 10.33 14.93
C LEU A 256 4.75 8.82 14.78
N ALA A 257 4.85 8.32 13.54
CA ALA A 257 4.86 6.88 13.26
C ALA A 257 6.12 6.13 13.71
N LYS A 258 7.21 6.81 14.11
CA LYS A 258 8.54 6.18 14.24
C LYS A 258 9.13 6.11 15.64
N ARG A 259 8.53 6.66 16.71
CA ARG A 259 9.21 6.62 18.02
C ARG A 259 8.45 6.32 19.30
N ASP A 260 7.12 6.37 19.39
CA ASP A 260 6.52 6.35 20.73
C ASP A 260 5.41 5.31 20.90
N ASN A 261 5.75 4.22 21.63
CA ASN A 261 4.76 3.47 22.42
C ASN A 261 3.93 4.41 23.31
N ALA A 262 4.46 5.60 23.63
CA ALA A 262 3.79 6.65 24.40
C ALA A 262 2.56 7.29 23.72
N ARG A 263 2.27 7.02 22.43
CA ARG A 263 1.07 7.54 21.75
C ARG A 263 0.25 6.45 21.05
N ALA A 264 0.34 5.23 21.56
CA ALA A 264 -0.58 4.15 21.21
C ALA A 264 -2.00 4.50 21.66
N ILE A 265 -3.01 4.19 20.85
CA ILE A 265 -4.42 4.44 21.21
C ILE A 265 -4.78 3.76 22.53
N ALA A 266 -4.33 2.52 22.71
CA ALA A 266 -4.50 1.78 23.95
C ALA A 266 -3.93 2.50 25.19
N LEU A 267 -2.76 3.14 25.06
CA LEU A 267 -2.13 3.88 26.15
C LEU A 267 -2.90 5.16 26.45
N MET A 268 -3.23 5.95 25.43
CA MET A 268 -4.02 7.18 25.62
C MET A 268 -5.37 6.89 26.28
N ARG A 269 -6.02 5.78 25.90
CA ARG A 269 -7.23 5.29 26.55
C ARG A 269 -6.98 4.97 28.03
N SER A 270 -5.87 4.29 28.36
CA SER A 270 -5.53 3.96 29.75
C SER A 270 -5.17 5.19 30.60
N GLU A 271 -4.68 6.27 29.97
CA GLU A 271 -4.42 7.56 30.58
C GLU A 271 -5.67 8.44 30.74
N GLY A 272 -6.84 7.94 30.30
CA GLY A 272 -8.14 8.57 30.51
C GLY A 272 -8.60 9.50 29.38
N HIS A 273 -7.89 9.54 28.25
CA HIS A 273 -8.37 10.27 27.07
C HIS A 273 -9.69 9.68 26.57
N SER A 274 -10.63 10.53 26.19
CA SER A 274 -11.87 10.18 25.51
C SER A 274 -11.69 10.14 23.98
N VAL A 275 -12.65 9.55 23.26
CA VAL A 275 -12.67 9.59 21.78
C VAL A 275 -12.70 11.03 21.26
N LYS A 276 -13.40 11.94 21.95
CA LYS A 276 -13.45 13.36 21.60
C LYS A 276 -12.08 14.03 21.73
N ASP A 277 -11.28 13.63 22.72
CA ASP A 277 -9.91 14.13 22.88
C ASP A 277 -9.04 13.67 21.70
N ILE A 278 -9.18 12.40 21.28
CA ILE A 278 -8.47 11.88 20.11
C ILE A 278 -8.86 12.65 18.85
N GLN A 279 -10.16 12.87 18.61
CA GLN A 279 -10.67 13.65 17.47
C GLN A 279 -10.12 15.09 17.47
N SER A 280 -10.15 15.76 18.62
CA SER A 280 -9.57 17.09 18.79
C SER A 280 -8.08 17.12 18.47
N ILE A 281 -7.29 16.17 19.01
CA ILE A 281 -5.83 16.08 18.78
C ILE A 281 -5.50 15.86 17.30
N ILE A 282 -6.26 15.02 16.61
CA ILE A 282 -6.04 14.74 15.19
C ILE A 282 -6.73 15.75 14.27
N GLY A 283 -7.50 16.71 14.81
CA GLY A 283 -8.18 17.77 14.08
C GLY A 283 -9.34 17.27 13.22
N LEU A 284 -10.21 16.46 13.81
CA LEU A 284 -11.52 16.03 13.28
C LEU A 284 -12.65 16.55 14.18
#